data_AF-F0QS55-F1
#
_entry.id   AF-F0QS55-F1
#
_cell.length_a   1.000
_cell.length_b   1.000
_cell.length_c   1.000
_cell.angle_alpha   90.00
_cell.angle_beta   90.00
_cell.angle_gamma   90.00
#
_symmetry.space_group_name_H-M   'P 1'
#
loop_
_entity.id
_entity.type
_entity.pdbx_description
1 polymer ?
#
loop_
_entity_poly.entity_id
_entity_poly.type
_entity_poly.pdbx_seq_one_letter_code
_entity_poly.pdbx_strand_id
1 'polypeptide(L)'
;MFAILVTRMGKFIARVCKGKFEVSDGCFLVVPKVKNQIYFLLEAINLIIFELHKNCPGVKVLKEFEFKPTVIAIPEEKLLEKFNNICENIQLKIENLQKNIERLEKIKNDLFKMIFSRKIAIN
;
A
#
# COMPACT_ATOMS: atom_id res chain seq x y z
N MET A 1 -11.03 -3.14 7.49
CA MET A 1 -10.67 -1.73 7.78
C MET A 1 -9.94 -1.16 6.57
N PHE A 2 -9.99 0.15 6.34
CA PHE A 2 -9.22 0.84 5.31
C PHE A 2 -8.29 1.81 6.04
N ALA A 3 -6.99 1.62 5.90
CA ALA A 3 -6.01 2.50 6.52
C ALA A 3 -4.79 2.64 5.63
N ILE A 4 -4.00 3.66 5.90
CA ILE A 4 -2.72 3.90 5.25
C ILE A 4 -1.63 3.49 6.25
N LEU A 5 -0.78 2.57 5.84
CA LEU A 5 0.43 2.21 6.57
C LEU A 5 1.59 3.00 6.03
N VAL A 6 2.35 3.64 6.91
CA VAL A 6 3.57 4.35 6.56
C VAL A 6 4.73 3.75 7.34
N THR A 7 5.80 3.36 6.65
CA THR A 7 7.00 2.85 7.30
C THR A 7 7.76 3.97 8.01
N ARG A 8 8.18 3.72 9.26
CA ARG A 8 8.89 4.67 10.11
C ARG A 8 10.40 4.68 9.87
N MET A 9 10.97 3.54 9.49
CA MET A 9 12.42 3.33 9.40
C MET A 9 12.82 2.90 7.99
N GLY A 10 13.99 3.36 7.53
CA GLY A 10 14.58 2.92 6.26
C GLY A 10 13.97 3.63 5.06
N LYS A 11 13.31 2.90 4.16
CA LYS A 11 12.60 3.50 3.03
C LYS A 11 11.18 3.86 3.48
N PHE A 12 10.84 5.14 3.43
CA PHE A 12 9.50 5.63 3.73
C PHE A 12 8.59 5.26 2.56
N ILE A 13 7.57 4.46 2.85
CA ILE A 13 6.60 3.99 1.87
C ILE A 13 5.25 4.08 2.55
N ALA A 14 4.30 4.74 1.90
CA ALA A 14 2.90 4.70 2.27
C ALA A 14 2.16 3.68 1.40
N ARG A 15 1.30 2.87 2.00
CA ARG A 15 0.44 1.90 1.28
C ARG A 15 -0.94 1.89 1.87
N VAL A 16 -1.95 1.78 1.00
CA VAL A 16 -3.32 1.50 1.42
C VAL A 16 -3.46 0.03 1.72
N CYS A 17 -3.99 -0.29 2.89
CA CYS A 17 -4.28 -1.64 3.32
C CYS A 17 -5.78 -1.80 3.52
N LYS A 18 -6.36 -2.78 2.80
CA LYS A 18 -7.75 -3.19 2.91
C LYS A 18 -7.84 -4.49 3.70
N GLY A 19 -8.77 -4.57 4.64
CA GLY A 19 -9.09 -5.81 5.36
C GLY A 19 -8.53 -5.86 6.78
N LYS A 20 -8.04 -7.04 7.18
CA LYS A 20 -7.39 -7.30 8.48
C LYS A 20 -5.89 -7.46 8.23
N PHE A 21 -5.09 -6.79 9.04
CA PHE A 21 -3.63 -6.83 8.96
C PHE A 21 -3.05 -6.52 10.33
N GLU A 22 -1.81 -6.95 10.54
CA GLU A 22 -1.02 -6.63 11.73
C GLU A 22 -0.02 -5.52 11.40
N VAL A 23 0.24 -4.66 12.38
CA VAL A 23 1.14 -3.52 12.22
C VAL A 23 2.26 -3.66 13.23
N SER A 24 3.50 -3.56 12.76
CA SER A 24 4.66 -3.53 13.64
C SER A 24 4.90 -2.13 14.20
N ASP A 25 5.63 -2.04 15.31
CA ASP A 25 6.02 -0.77 15.95
C ASP A 25 6.89 0.14 15.05
N GLY A 26 7.39 -0.42 13.94
CA GLY A 26 8.13 0.28 12.90
C GLY A 26 7.25 0.98 11.85
N CYS A 27 5.94 1.07 12.06
CA CYS A 27 5.00 1.67 11.13
C CYS A 27 4.04 2.65 11.82
N PHE A 28 3.69 3.73 11.14
CA PHE A 28 2.59 4.59 11.51
C PHE A 28 1.31 4.11 10.81
N LEU A 29 0.22 4.10 11.56
CA LEU A 29 -1.12 3.83 11.07
C LEU A 29 -1.89 5.14 10.92
N VAL A 30 -2.22 5.51 9.69
CA VAL A 30 -3.05 6.67 9.39
C VAL A 30 -4.45 6.20 9.02
N VAL A 31 -5.43 6.54 9.86
CA VAL A 31 -6.84 6.22 9.63
C VAL A 31 -7.58 7.52 9.30
N PRO A 32 -8.14 7.65 8.10
CA PRO A 32 -8.88 8.85 7.75
C PRO A 32 -10.18 8.92 8.55
N LYS A 33 -10.55 10.12 9.02
CA LYS A 33 -11.84 10.35 9.68
C LYS A 33 -13.02 10.10 8.72
N VAL A 34 -12.83 10.41 7.43
CA VAL A 34 -13.81 10.19 6.36
C VAL A 34 -13.25 9.18 5.37
N LYS A 35 -13.97 8.09 5.13
CA LYS A 35 -13.51 6.97 4.28
C LYS A 35 -13.16 7.41 2.85
N ASN A 36 -13.92 8.33 2.28
CA ASN A 36 -13.75 8.83 0.91
C ASN A 36 -12.50 9.70 0.72
N GLN A 37 -11.67 9.90 1.75
CA GLN A 37 -10.46 10.70 1.64
C GLN A 37 -9.19 9.85 1.57
N ILE A 38 -9.31 8.51 1.63
CA ILE A 38 -8.13 7.67 1.84
C ILE A 38 -7.11 7.73 0.70
N TYR A 39 -7.56 7.73 -0.56
CA TYR A 39 -6.65 7.82 -1.70
C TYR A 39 -6.03 9.20 -1.82
N PHE A 40 -6.80 10.25 -1.55
CA PHE A 40 -6.30 11.61 -1.56
C PHE A 40 -5.26 11.83 -0.45
N LEU A 41 -5.52 11.32 0.75
CA LEU A 41 -4.58 11.37 1.87
C LEU A 41 -3.33 10.54 1.61
N LEU A 42 -3.45 9.40 0.92
CA LEU A 42 -2.29 8.61 0.49
C LEU A 42 -1.37 9.46 -0.39
N GLU A 43 -1.91 10.15 -1.40
CA GLU A 43 -1.10 10.99 -2.28
C GLU A 43 -0.49 12.19 -1.57
N ALA A 44 -1.25 12.85 -0.69
CA ALA A 44 -0.71 13.92 0.14
C ALA A 44 0.46 13.43 1.02
N ILE A 45 0.33 12.25 1.61
CA ILE A 45 1.40 11.60 2.39
C ILE A 45 2.59 11.25 1.50
N ASN A 46 2.36 10.72 0.29
CA ASN A 46 3.44 10.39 -0.64
C ASN A 46 4.27 11.62 -1.02
N LEU A 47 3.61 12.78 -1.21
CA LEU A 47 4.30 14.05 -1.49
C LEU A 47 5.17 14.48 -0.30
N ILE A 48 4.65 14.40 0.93
CA ILE A 48 5.42 14.70 2.15
C ILE A 48 6.61 13.75 2.27
N ILE A 49 6.38 12.45 2.11
CA ILE A 49 7.43 11.41 2.16
C ILE A 49 8.51 11.67 1.11
N PHE A 50 8.13 12.06 -0.10
CA PHE A 50 9.07 12.35 -1.18
C PHE A 50 10.02 13.51 -0.81
N GLU A 51 9.48 14.59 -0.26
CA GLU A 51 10.30 15.72 0.21
C GLU A 51 11.20 15.33 1.39
N LEU A 52 10.69 14.57 2.36
CA LEU A 52 11.50 14.06 3.48
C LEU A 52 12.64 13.15 3.00
N HIS A 53 12.40 12.37 1.94
CA HIS A 53 13.40 11.48 1.38
C HIS A 53 14.60 12.19 0.77
N LYS A 54 14.39 13.37 0.17
CA LYS A 54 15.46 14.22 -0.37
C LYS A 54 16.33 14.82 0.73
N ASN A 55 15.73 15.17 1.85
CA ASN A 55 16.36 15.99 2.89
C ASN A 55 17.08 15.18 3.99
N CYS A 56 16.94 13.84 4.02
CA CYS A 56 17.61 12.99 5.00
C CYS A 56 18.72 12.11 4.38
N PRO A 57 20.00 12.49 4.50
CA PRO A 57 21.12 11.59 4.28
C PRO A 57 21.33 10.67 5.52
N GLY A 58 21.51 9.36 5.31
CA GLY A 58 21.77 8.39 6.38
C GLY A 58 20.56 7.51 6.77
N VAL A 59 20.53 7.04 8.02
CA VAL A 59 19.44 6.20 8.57
C VAL A 59 18.18 7.05 8.70
N LYS A 60 17.23 6.87 7.78
CA LYS A 60 16.02 7.68 7.71
C LYS A 60 15.02 7.18 8.74
N VAL A 61 14.70 8.03 9.71
CA VAL A 61 13.69 7.78 10.75
C VAL A 61 12.65 8.87 10.69
N LEU A 62 11.42 8.48 10.41
CA LEU A 62 10.28 9.37 10.34
C LEU A 62 9.77 9.67 11.74
N LYS A 63 9.69 10.94 12.12
CA LYS A 63 9.18 11.36 13.42
C LYS A 63 7.71 11.72 13.31
N GLU A 64 6.94 11.42 14.35
CA GLU A 64 5.48 11.61 14.35
C GLU A 64 5.08 13.08 14.09
N PHE A 65 5.89 14.04 14.53
CA PHE A 65 5.60 15.46 14.33
C PHE A 65 5.81 15.94 12.89
N GLU A 66 6.53 15.21 12.05
CA GLU A 66 6.76 15.57 10.64
C GLU A 66 5.48 15.42 9.79
N PHE A 67 4.49 14.69 10.30
CA PHE A 67 3.14 14.64 9.75
C PHE A 67 2.20 15.73 10.27
N LYS A 68 2.55 16.39 11.38
CA LYS A 68 1.57 17.06 12.24
C LYS A 68 1.17 18.51 11.90
N PRO A 69 1.81 19.24 10.97
CA PRO A 69 1.29 20.57 10.62
C PRO A 69 1.06 20.81 9.13
N THR A 70 0.97 19.80 8.27
CA THR A 70 0.55 20.03 6.88
C THR A 70 -0.96 20.18 6.84
N VAL A 71 -1.46 21.42 6.78
CA VAL A 71 -2.88 21.66 6.49
C VAL A 71 -3.14 21.17 5.07
N ILE A 72 -3.79 20.02 4.94
CA ILE A 72 -4.16 19.45 3.64
C ILE A 72 -5.48 20.09 3.23
N ALA A 73 -5.46 20.91 2.17
CA ALA A 73 -6.66 21.45 1.57
C ALA A 73 -7.43 20.31 0.88
N ILE A 74 -8.67 20.07 1.29
CA ILE A 74 -9.51 19.02 0.72
C ILE A 74 -10.25 19.60 -0.49
N PRO A 75 -10.18 18.95 -1.67
CA PRO A 75 -10.88 19.41 -2.86
C PRO A 75 -12.39 19.25 -2.73
N GLU A 76 -13.14 19.89 -3.63
CA GLU A 76 -14.59 19.73 -3.73
C GLU A 76 -14.99 18.25 -3.89
N GLU A 77 -16.15 17.90 -3.33
CA GLU A 77 -16.63 16.51 -3.27
C GLU A 77 -16.71 15.83 -4.64
N LYS A 78 -17.21 16.53 -5.67
CA LYS A 78 -17.30 16.00 -7.04
C LYS A 78 -15.93 15.68 -7.65
N LEU A 79 -14.91 16.48 -7.34
CA LEU A 79 -13.56 16.26 -7.82
C LEU A 79 -12.91 15.09 -7.07
N LEU A 80 -13.11 15.03 -5.75
CA LEU A 80 -12.66 13.94 -4.90
C LEU A 80 -13.27 12.60 -5.33
N GLU A 81 -14.55 12.58 -5.68
CA GLU A 81 -15.25 11.38 -6.16
C GLU A 81 -14.64 10.87 -7.48
N LYS A 82 -14.44 11.76 -8.46
CA LYS A 82 -13.78 11.40 -9.73
C LYS A 82 -12.39 10.83 -9.50
N PHE A 83 -11.61 11.47 -8.63
CA PHE A 83 -10.28 11.01 -8.27
C PHE A 83 -10.31 9.62 -7.63
N ASN A 84 -11.18 9.41 -6.64
CA ASN A 84 -11.33 8.13 -5.96
C ASN A 84 -11.75 7.02 -6.91
N ASN A 85 -12.66 7.28 -7.86
CA ASN A 85 -13.08 6.29 -8.84
C ASN A 85 -11.91 5.81 -9.72
N ILE A 86 -10.99 6.71 -10.08
CA ILE A 86 -9.78 6.35 -10.82
C ILE A 86 -8.87 5.48 -9.94
N CYS A 87 -8.60 5.91 -8.71
CA CYS A 87 -7.73 5.19 -7.78
C CYS A 87 -8.27 3.80 -7.41
N GLU A 88 -9.57 3.67 -7.16
CA GLU A 88 -10.21 2.40 -6.83
C GLU A 88 -10.11 1.42 -8.01
N ASN A 89 -10.35 1.89 -9.24
CA ASN A 89 -10.19 1.05 -10.44
C ASN A 89 -8.76 0.54 -10.61
N ILE A 90 -7.76 1.38 -10.35
CA ILE A 90 -6.34 0.97 -10.40
C ILE A 90 -6.06 -0.04 -9.28
N GLN A 91 -6.52 0.25 -8.06
CA GLN A 91 -6.31 -0.60 -6.90
C GLN A 91 -6.91 -2.00 -7.10
N LEU A 92 -8.13 -2.09 -7.64
CA LEU A 92 -8.78 -3.36 -7.95
C LEU A 92 -7.98 -4.19 -8.98
N LYS A 93 -7.42 -3.53 -10.00
CA LYS A 93 -6.56 -4.21 -10.98
C LYS A 93 -5.30 -4.77 -10.32
N ILE A 94 -4.65 -4.01 -9.43
CA ILE A 94 -3.48 -4.46 -8.68
C ILE A 94 -3.82 -5.69 -7.83
N GLU A 95 -4.92 -5.63 -7.08
CA GLU A 95 -5.36 -6.73 -6.21
C GLU A 95 -5.68 -8.00 -7.00
N ASN A 96 -6.33 -7.86 -8.17
CA ASN A 96 -6.62 -9.00 -9.04
C ASN A 96 -5.35 -9.63 -9.61
N LEU A 97 -4.37 -8.82 -10.01
CA LEU A 97 -3.08 -9.32 -10.49
C LEU A 97 -2.31 -10.05 -9.38
N GLN A 98 -2.28 -9.51 -8.17
CA GLN A 98 -1.63 -10.15 -7.02
C GLN A 98 -2.25 -11.52 -6.72
N LYS A 99 -3.59 -11.61 -6.69
CA LYS A 99 -4.30 -12.90 -6.49
C LYS A 99 -3.96 -13.91 -7.58
N ASN A 100 -3.84 -13.47 -8.83
CA ASN A 100 -3.46 -14.34 -9.93
C ASN A 100 -2.02 -14.84 -9.79
N ILE A 101 -1.09 -13.97 -9.39
CA ILE A 101 0.30 -14.36 -9.12
C ILE A 101 0.35 -15.43 -8.02
N GLU A 102 -0.28 -15.19 -6.87
CA GLU A 102 -0.31 -16.15 -5.77
C GLU A 102 -0.92 -17.50 -6.18
N ARG A 103 -2.00 -17.48 -6.98
CA ARG A 103 -2.62 -18.69 -7.51
C ARG A 103 -1.66 -19.45 -8.44
N LEU A 104 -1.00 -18.76 -9.36
CA LEU A 104 -0.05 -19.36 -10.29
C LEU A 104 1.17 -19.92 -9.57
N GLU A 105 1.66 -19.25 -8.53
CA GLU A 105 2.76 -19.75 -7.70
C GLU A 105 2.40 -21.04 -6.97
N LYS A 106 1.18 -21.14 -6.41
CA LYS A 106 0.68 -22.38 -5.81
C LYS A 106 0.61 -23.51 -6.83
N ILE A 107 -0.01 -23.27 -7.99
CA ILE A 107 -0.10 -24.25 -9.07
C ILE A 107 1.29 -24.72 -9.51
N LYS A 108 2.22 -23.77 -9.70
CA LYS A 108 3.61 -24.07 -10.06
C LYS A 108 4.26 -24.98 -9.03
N ASN A 109 4.14 -24.65 -7.74
CA ASN A 109 4.74 -25.42 -6.66
C ASN A 109 4.12 -26.83 -6.54
N ASP A 110 2.82 -26.96 -6.76
CA ASP A 110 2.12 -28.26 -6.75
C ASP A 110 2.53 -29.12 -7.95
N LEU A 111 2.61 -28.54 -9.15
CA LEU A 111 3.13 -29.21 -10.34
C LEU A 111 4.57 -29.69 -10.13
N PHE A 112 5.45 -28.84 -9.58
CA PHE A 112 6.81 -29.24 -9.24
C PHE A 112 6.82 -30.46 -8.32
N LYS A 113 6.02 -30.47 -7.24
CA LYS A 113 5.91 -31.63 -6.34
C LYS A 113 5.42 -32.88 -7.08
N MET A 114 4.46 -32.76 -7.98
CA MET A 114 3.91 -33.91 -8.74
C MET A 114 4.91 -34.49 -9.75
N ILE A 115 5.68 -33.65 -10.42
CA ILE A 115 6.76 -34.06 -11.33
C ILE A 115 7.86 -34.79 -10.56
N PHE A 116 8.37 -34.19 -9.47
CA PHE A 116 9.45 -34.81 -8.69
C PHE A 116 9.03 -36.07 -7.94
N SER A 117 7.75 -36.19 -7.57
CA SER A 117 7.19 -37.43 -7.00
C SER A 117 6.84 -38.50 -8.05
N ARG A 118 7.18 -38.27 -9.34
CA ARG A 118 6.85 -39.15 -10.47
C ARG A 118 5.36 -39.47 -10.63
N LYS A 119 4.48 -38.64 -10.03
CA LYS A 119 3.03 -38.77 -10.19
C LYS A 119 2.53 -38.26 -11.55
N ILE A 120 3.35 -37.46 -12.23
CA ILE A 120 3.15 -37.03 -13.62
C ILE A 120 4.49 -37.19 -14.34
N ALA A 121 4.47 -37.79 -15.52
CA ALA A 121 5.62 -37.83 -16.43
C ALA A 121 5.45 -36.78 -17.52
N ILE A 122 6.51 -36.02 -17.79
CA ILE A 122 6.58 -35.13 -18.94
C ILE A 122 7.22 -35.95 -20.06
N ASN A 123 6.45 -36.27 -21.10
CA ASN A 123 6.97 -36.84 -22.35
C ASN A 123 7.40 -35.72 -23.30
#